data_AF-A0A9X9PW35-F1
#
_entry.id   AF-A0A9X9PW35-F1
#
_cell.length_a   1.000
_cell.length_b   1.000
_cell.length_c   1.000
_cell.angle_alpha   90.00
_cell.angle_beta   90.00
_cell.angle_gamma   90.00
#
_symmetry.space_group_name_H-M   'P 1'
#
loop_
_entity.id
_entity.type
_entity.pdbx_description
1 polymer ?
#
loop_
_entity_poly.entity_id
_entity_poly.type
_entity_poly.pdbx_seq_one_letter_code
_entity_poly.pdbx_strand_id
1 'polypeptide(L)'
;MTGFFNPQGFLTAMRQEVTRAHKGWALDSVTIHNEVLRQTKEEITLPPMEGVYIYGLYMDGAAWDRRNGKLTESTPKVLFTQLPVLHIFAINSTAPKDPKLYVCPIYKKPRRTDLTFITVVYLRTVLSPDHWILRGVALLCDIK
;
A
#
# COMPACT_ATOMS: atom_id res chain seq x y z
N MET A 1 -2.55 2.93 9.70
CA MET A 1 -3.45 3.68 8.77
C MET A 1 -4.90 3.67 9.27
N THR A 2 -5.40 2.53 9.73
CA THR A 2 -6.79 2.30 10.19
C THR A 2 -7.22 3.09 11.44
N GLY A 3 -6.27 3.54 12.27
CA GLY A 3 -6.53 4.36 13.47
C GLY A 3 -6.30 5.86 13.29
N PHE A 4 -5.94 6.34 12.10
CA PHE A 4 -5.67 7.76 11.85
C PHE A 4 -6.92 8.48 11.35
N PHE A 5 -7.20 9.66 11.91
CA PHE A 5 -8.22 10.57 11.37
C PHE A 5 -7.84 11.09 9.98
N ASN A 6 -6.56 11.44 9.80
CA ASN A 6 -5.98 11.92 8.55
C ASN A 6 -4.77 11.06 8.10
N PRO A 7 -5.00 9.90 7.45
CA PRO A 7 -3.92 9.03 6.98
C PRO A 7 -3.09 9.65 5.83
N GLN A 8 -3.67 10.55 5.04
CA GLN A 8 -2.93 11.26 3.99
C GLN A 8 -1.88 12.20 4.59
N GLY A 9 -2.27 12.98 5.60
CA GLY A 9 -1.35 13.86 6.33
C GLY A 9 -0.19 13.08 6.96
N PHE A 10 -0.45 11.89 7.49
CA PHE A 10 0.58 11.00 8.02
C PHE A 10 1.61 10.58 6.95
N LEU A 11 1.17 10.17 5.76
CA LEU A 11 2.08 9.80 4.67
C LEU A 11 2.89 11.00 4.16
N THR A 12 2.27 12.17 4.10
CA THR A 12 2.97 13.42 3.77
C THR A 12 4.05 13.75 4.80
N ALA A 13 3.73 13.63 6.09
CA ALA A 13 4.69 13.84 7.17
C ALA A 13 5.86 12.84 7.11
N MET A 14 5.57 11.56 6.87
CA MET A 14 6.60 10.54 6.66
C MET A 14 7.55 10.93 5.51
N ARG A 15 7.00 11.32 4.36
CA ARG A 15 7.82 11.75 3.21
C ARG A 15 8.70 12.96 3.53
N GLN A 16 8.16 13.94 4.25
CA GLN A 16 8.93 15.12 4.69
C GLN A 16 10.06 14.74 5.64
N GLU A 17 9.79 13.83 6.58
CA GLU A 17 10.78 13.36 7.54
C GLU A 17 11.94 12.63 6.85
N VAL A 18 11.64 11.71 5.93
CA VAL A 18 12.65 11.04 5.12
C VAL A 18 13.50 12.03 4.33
N THR A 19 12.86 13.03 3.73
CA THR A 19 13.56 14.07 2.96
C THR A 19 14.53 14.85 3.85
N ARG A 20 14.12 15.20 5.08
CA ARG A 20 14.98 15.93 6.03
C ARG A 20 16.15 15.10 6.53
N ALA A 21 15.96 13.79 6.70
CA ALA A 21 17.02 12.88 7.13
C ALA A 21 18.14 12.74 6.08
N HIS A 22 17.86 13.03 4.81
CA HIS A 22 18.81 12.87 3.71
C HIS A 22 19.33 14.21 3.18
N LYS A 23 20.62 14.48 3.40
CA LYS A 23 21.27 15.70 2.93
C LYS A 23 21.20 15.81 1.40
N GLY A 24 20.66 16.92 0.91
CA GLY A 24 20.59 17.24 -0.53
C GLY A 24 19.38 16.66 -1.26
N TRP A 25 18.46 15.98 -0.57
CA TRP A 25 17.19 15.56 -1.16
C TRP A 25 16.21 16.74 -1.21
N ALA A 26 15.57 16.94 -2.36
CA ALA A 26 14.49 17.92 -2.52
C ALA A 26 13.15 17.18 -2.40
N LEU A 27 12.14 17.79 -1.76
CA LEU A 27 10.85 17.14 -1.56
C LEU A 27 10.18 16.72 -2.88
N ASP A 28 10.40 17.48 -3.94
CA ASP A 28 9.84 17.23 -5.28
C ASP A 28 10.51 16.04 -5.99
N SER A 29 11.75 15.70 -5.60
CA SER A 29 12.46 14.52 -6.12
C SER A 29 12.21 13.26 -5.30
N VAL A 30 11.48 13.38 -4.18
CA VAL A 30 11.19 12.28 -3.26
C VAL A 30 9.81 11.68 -3.57
N THR A 31 9.79 10.41 -3.97
CA THR A 31 8.55 9.69 -4.28
C THR A 31 8.31 8.55 -3.31
N ILE A 32 7.04 8.28 -3.00
CA ILE A 32 6.64 7.18 -2.13
C ILE A 32 6.79 5.85 -2.88
N HIS A 33 7.32 4.86 -2.18
CA HIS A 33 7.41 3.46 -2.60
C HIS A 33 6.80 2.57 -1.54
N ASN A 34 6.50 1.33 -1.94
CA ASN A 34 5.98 0.34 -1.02
C ASN A 34 6.49 -1.07 -1.32
N GLU A 35 6.47 -1.90 -0.28
CA GLU A 35 6.69 -3.34 -0.37
C GLU A 35 5.70 -4.05 0.57
N VAL A 36 5.10 -5.14 0.10
CA VAL A 36 4.31 -6.01 0.97
C VAL A 36 5.24 -7.06 1.54
N LEU A 37 5.44 -7.01 2.85
CA LEU A 37 6.32 -7.93 3.58
C LEU A 37 5.68 -9.31 3.70
N ARG A 38 6.53 -10.33 3.85
CA ARG A 38 6.06 -11.69 4.15
C ARG A 38 5.65 -11.81 5.62
N GLN A 39 6.32 -11.05 6.47
CA GLN A 39 6.16 -11.09 7.90
C GLN A 39 4.77 -10.59 8.32
N THR A 40 4.22 -11.20 9.36
CA THR A 40 3.06 -10.67 10.05
C THR A 40 3.45 -9.54 10.99
N LYS A 41 2.46 -8.83 11.53
CA LYS A 41 2.71 -7.76 12.51
C LYS A 41 3.45 -8.30 13.74
N GLU A 42 3.11 -9.51 14.18
CA GLU A 42 3.63 -10.15 15.38
C GLU A 42 5.10 -10.58 15.22
N GLU A 43 5.53 -10.84 13.98
CA GLU A 43 6.91 -11.22 13.65
C GLU A 43 7.85 -10.02 13.54
N ILE A 44 7.31 -8.81 13.36
CA ILE A 44 8.10 -7.58 13.23
C ILE A 44 8.34 -6.97 14.62
N THR A 45 9.59 -7.04 15.07
CA THR A 45 10.01 -6.54 16.39
C THR A 45 10.77 -5.22 16.32
N LEU A 46 11.28 -4.85 15.14
CA LEU A 46 12.06 -3.64 14.92
C LEU A 46 11.32 -2.65 14.04
N PRO A 47 11.48 -1.32 14.27
CA PRO A 47 10.97 -0.32 13.35
C PRO A 47 11.69 -0.41 11.99
N PRO A 48 11.08 0.10 10.90
CA PRO A 48 11.82 0.23 9.65
C PRO A 48 12.95 1.23 9.82
N MET A 49 14.06 1.01 9.11
CA MET A 49 15.16 1.97 9.03
C MET A 49 14.67 3.31 8.45
N GLU A 50 13.73 3.24 7.52
CA GLU A 50 13.12 4.39 6.88
C GLU A 50 11.65 4.12 6.53
N GLY A 51 10.81 5.15 6.64
CA GLY A 51 9.40 5.03 6.35
C GLY A 51 8.61 4.40 7.49
N VAL A 52 7.56 3.67 7.15
CA VAL A 52 6.54 3.20 8.10
C VAL A 52 6.01 1.82 7.72
N TYR A 53 5.72 1.01 8.74
CA TYR A 53 4.95 -0.23 8.57
C TYR A 53 3.47 0.02 8.80
N ILE A 54 2.64 -0.50 7.90
CA ILE A 54 1.19 -0.41 7.95
C ILE A 54 0.63 -1.83 7.96
N TYR A 55 -0.13 -2.14 9.00
CA TYR A 55 -0.87 -3.41 9.12
C TYR A 55 -2.38 -3.14 9.18
N GLY A 56 -3.16 -4.22 9.07
CA GLY A 56 -4.62 -4.16 9.21
C GLY A 56 -5.36 -3.67 7.97
N LEU A 57 -4.72 -3.69 6.80
CA LEU A 57 -5.40 -3.44 5.53
C LEU A 57 -6.11 -4.71 5.05
N TYR A 58 -7.27 -4.54 4.44
CA TYR A 58 -8.05 -5.59 3.83
C TYR A 58 -8.06 -5.41 2.32
N MET A 59 -7.90 -6.50 1.58
CA MET A 59 -8.01 -6.53 0.13
C MET A 59 -9.42 -6.95 -0.26
N ASP A 60 -10.00 -6.18 -1.18
CA ASP A 60 -11.31 -6.41 -1.79
C ASP A 60 -11.12 -6.70 -3.28
N GLY A 61 -11.87 -7.66 -3.82
CA GLY A 61 -11.81 -8.09 -5.22
C GLY A 61 -10.61 -8.98 -5.60
N ALA A 62 -9.70 -9.27 -4.66
CA ALA A 62 -8.55 -10.15 -4.85
C ALA A 62 -8.03 -10.71 -3.52
N ALA A 63 -6.97 -11.52 -3.60
CA ALA A 63 -6.18 -11.95 -2.45
C ALA A 63 -4.69 -11.73 -2.69
N TRP A 64 -3.90 -11.80 -1.61
CA TRP A 64 -2.45 -11.71 -1.66
C TRP A 64 -1.81 -13.07 -1.39
N ASP A 65 -1.07 -13.58 -2.38
CA ASP A 65 -0.23 -14.76 -2.20
C ASP A 65 1.02 -14.36 -1.41
N ARG A 66 1.02 -14.65 -0.11
CA ARG A 66 2.13 -14.33 0.80
C ARG A 66 3.43 -15.04 0.43
N ARG A 67 3.34 -16.26 -0.10
CA ARG A 67 4.51 -17.07 -0.45
C ARG A 67 5.24 -16.46 -1.64
N ASN A 68 4.49 -16.12 -2.68
CA ASN A 68 5.05 -15.58 -3.93
C ASN A 68 5.11 -14.04 -3.96
N GLY A 69 4.49 -13.35 -2.99
CA GLY A 69 4.50 -11.89 -2.90
C GLY A 69 3.81 -11.21 -4.07
N LYS A 70 2.60 -11.66 -4.43
CA LYS A 70 1.85 -11.17 -5.60
C LYS A 70 0.34 -11.28 -5.44
N LEU A 71 -0.39 -10.54 -6.25
CA LEU A 71 -1.84 -10.67 -6.37
C LEU A 71 -2.23 -12.05 -6.91
N THR A 72 -3.32 -12.57 -6.36
CA THR A 72 -3.99 -13.78 -6.81
C THR A 72 -5.51 -13.58 -6.75
N GLU A 73 -6.24 -14.45 -7.42
CA GLU A 73 -7.69 -14.49 -7.37
C GLU A 73 -8.20 -14.69 -5.94
N SER A 74 -9.34 -14.07 -5.63
CA SER A 74 -10.00 -14.26 -4.35
C SER A 74 -10.57 -15.67 -4.23
N THR A 75 -10.54 -16.22 -3.02
CA THR A 75 -11.19 -17.50 -2.72
C THR A 75 -12.71 -17.33 -2.81
N PRO A 76 -13.45 -18.27 -3.44
CA PRO A 76 -14.91 -18.19 -3.51
C PRO A 76 -15.54 -17.97 -2.14
N LYS A 77 -16.52 -17.06 -2.07
CA LYS A 77 -17.26 -16.65 -0.85
C LYS A 77 -16.42 -15.92 0.21
N VAL A 78 -15.17 -15.57 -0.08
CA VAL A 78 -14.34 -14.70 0.77
C VAL A 78 -14.34 -13.30 0.17
N LEU A 79 -15.09 -12.38 0.77
CA LEU A 79 -15.23 -11.01 0.27
C LEU A 79 -13.97 -10.17 0.51
N PHE A 80 -13.37 -10.32 1.68
CA PHE A 80 -12.20 -9.56 2.09
C PHE A 80 -11.11 -10.49 2.59
N THR A 81 -9.87 -10.22 2.21
CA THR A 81 -8.69 -10.93 2.74
C THR A 81 -7.74 -9.95 3.40
N GLN A 82 -7.05 -10.36 4.46
CA GLN A 82 -6.13 -9.46 5.14
C GLN A 82 -4.80 -9.38 4.37
N LEU A 83 -4.39 -8.15 4.01
CA LEU A 83 -3.06 -7.90 3.47
C LEU A 83 -2.01 -8.07 4.58
N PRO A 84 -0.85 -8.68 4.30
CA PRO A 84 0.31 -8.62 5.19
C PRO A 84 0.77 -7.20 5.48
N VAL A 85 1.82 -7.07 6.28
CA VAL A 85 2.39 -5.76 6.59
C VAL A 85 2.89 -5.09 5.31
N LEU A 86 2.39 -3.89 5.07
CA LEU A 86 2.82 -3.02 3.99
C LEU A 86 3.87 -2.05 4.54
N HIS A 87 5.09 -2.15 4.03
CA HIS A 87 6.14 -1.14 4.25
C HIS A 87 5.97 -0.03 3.22
N ILE A 88 5.85 1.21 3.69
CA ILE A 88 5.86 2.40 2.83
C ILE A 88 7.07 3.24 3.22
N PHE A 89 7.89 3.61 2.23
CA PHE A 89 9.10 4.42 2.40
C PHE A 89 9.20 5.43 1.26
N ALA A 90 10.23 6.27 1.26
CA ALA A 90 10.43 7.22 0.17
C ALA A 90 11.82 7.07 -0.44
N ILE A 91 11.96 7.38 -1.72
CA ILE A 91 13.28 7.37 -2.38
C ILE A 91 13.45 8.66 -3.16
N ASN A 92 14.70 9.06 -3.36
CA ASN A 92 15.04 10.16 -4.26
C ASN A 92 15.11 9.64 -5.70
N SER A 93 13.95 9.62 -6.35
CA SER A 93 13.83 9.25 -7.75
C SER A 93 12.51 9.77 -8.32
N THR A 94 12.61 10.40 -9.48
CA THR A 94 11.49 10.82 -10.33
C THR A 94 11.20 9.81 -11.44
N ALA A 95 11.89 8.67 -11.46
CA ALA A 95 11.67 7.63 -12.46
C ALA A 95 10.23 7.10 -12.37
N PRO A 96 9.58 6.84 -13.52
CA PRO A 96 8.26 6.24 -13.53
C PRO A 96 8.30 4.85 -12.88
N LYS A 97 7.19 4.47 -12.24
CA LYS A 97 7.05 3.13 -11.67
C LYS A 97 6.89 2.10 -12.79
N ASP A 98 7.24 0.85 -12.50
CA ASP A 98 7.09 -0.26 -13.44
C ASP A 98 5.61 -0.40 -13.86
N PRO A 99 5.29 -0.25 -15.16
CA PRO A 99 3.91 -0.33 -15.66
C PRO A 99 3.29 -1.72 -15.50
N LYS A 100 4.08 -2.76 -15.17
CA LYS A 100 3.57 -4.11 -14.87
C LYS A 100 2.98 -4.23 -13.47
N LEU A 101 3.24 -3.26 -12.58
CA LEU A 101 2.67 -3.25 -11.24
C LEU A 101 1.21 -2.78 -11.30
N TYR A 102 0.37 -3.41 -10.50
CA TYR A 102 -0.99 -2.94 -10.34
C TYR A 102 -1.02 -1.73 -9.39
N VAL A 103 -1.60 -0.63 -9.86
CA VAL A 103 -1.82 0.58 -9.07
C VAL A 103 -3.09 0.38 -8.24
N CYS A 104 -2.91 -0.10 -7.01
CA CYS A 104 -4.00 -0.44 -6.10
C CYS A 104 -4.41 0.78 -5.25
N PRO A 105 -5.67 1.24 -5.34
CA PRO A 105 -6.14 2.33 -4.50
C PRO A 105 -6.41 1.86 -3.06
N ILE A 106 -6.13 2.72 -2.09
CA ILE A 106 -6.44 2.52 -0.68
C ILE A 106 -7.57 3.46 -0.26
N TYR A 107 -8.63 2.89 0.32
CA TYR A 107 -9.76 3.62 0.88
C TYR A 107 -9.89 3.40 2.39
N LYS A 108 -10.51 4.38 3.06
CA LYS A 108 -10.87 4.28 4.48
C LYS A 108 -11.95 3.22 4.73
N LYS A 109 -12.89 3.06 3.79
CA LYS A 109 -14.13 2.28 3.93
C LYS A 109 -14.48 1.54 2.63
N PRO A 110 -15.33 0.49 2.67
CA PRO A 110 -15.74 -0.25 1.47
C PRO A 110 -16.52 0.61 0.48
N ARG A 111 -17.22 1.65 0.96
CA ARG A 111 -17.85 2.65 0.09
C ARG A 111 -16.76 3.57 -0.49
N ARG A 112 -16.36 3.26 -1.71
CA ARG A 112 -15.27 3.94 -2.43
C ARG A 112 -15.78 5.23 -3.06
N THR A 113 -15.36 6.35 -2.48
CA THR A 113 -15.61 7.70 -3.00
C THR A 113 -14.35 8.53 -2.79
N ASP A 114 -14.28 9.72 -3.39
CA ASP A 114 -13.13 10.61 -3.20
C ASP A 114 -12.93 11.03 -1.73
N LEU A 115 -14.02 11.05 -0.94
CA LEU A 115 -13.98 11.34 0.49
C LEU A 115 -13.31 10.22 1.31
N THR A 116 -13.35 8.98 0.81
CA THR A 116 -12.76 7.83 1.49
C THR A 116 -11.41 7.43 0.89
N PHE A 117 -11.03 7.98 -0.27
CA PHE A 117 -9.74 7.75 -0.88
C PHE A 117 -8.58 8.25 0.00
N ILE A 118 -7.50 7.47 0.09
CA ILE A 118 -6.30 7.83 0.84
C ILE A 118 -5.14 8.02 -0.13
N THR A 119 -4.72 6.97 -0.81
CA THR A 119 -3.54 6.98 -1.69
C THR A 119 -3.57 5.75 -2.59
N VAL A 120 -2.55 5.59 -3.43
CA VAL A 120 -2.30 4.37 -4.21
C VAL A 120 -1.02 3.68 -3.76
N VAL A 121 -0.97 2.36 -3.95
CA VAL A 121 0.25 1.55 -3.76
C VAL A 121 0.43 0.61 -4.94
N TYR A 122 1.67 0.20 -5.17
CA TYR A 122 2.05 -0.62 -6.32
C TYR A 122 2.18 -2.07 -5.87
N LEU A 123 1.31 -2.93 -6.41
CA LEU A 123 1.25 -4.35 -6.06
C LEU A 123 1.79 -5.21 -7.20
N ARG A 124 2.61 -6.19 -6.84
CA ARG A 124 3.14 -7.17 -7.79
C ARG A 124 2.02 -8.07 -8.31
N THR A 125 2.07 -8.39 -9.59
CA THR A 125 1.11 -9.29 -10.23
C THR A 125 1.73 -10.02 -11.42
N VAL A 126 1.09 -11.10 -11.84
CA VAL A 126 1.43 -11.87 -13.05
C VAL A 126 0.46 -11.57 -14.19
N LEU A 127 -0.79 -11.24 -13.86
CA LEU A 127 -1.80 -10.83 -14.84
C LEU A 127 -1.61 -9.35 -15.18
N SER A 128 -2.13 -8.91 -16.33
CA SER A 128 -2.14 -7.49 -16.70
C SER A 128 -2.78 -6.66 -15.57
N PRO A 129 -2.26 -5.46 -15.25
CA PRO A 129 -2.92 -4.51 -14.35
C PRO A 129 -4.40 -4.30 -14.67
N ASP A 130 -4.78 -4.29 -15.96
CA ASP A 130 -6.16 -4.12 -16.43
C ASP A 130 -7.12 -5.16 -15.86
N HIS A 131 -6.64 -6.40 -15.65
CA HIS A 131 -7.43 -7.46 -15.03
C HIS A 131 -7.93 -7.06 -13.64
N TRP A 132 -7.06 -6.44 -12.85
CA TRP A 132 -7.37 -6.00 -11.48
C TRP A 132 -8.13 -4.68 -11.45
N ILE A 133 -7.93 -3.83 -12.46
CA ILE A 133 -8.75 -2.62 -12.67
C ILE A 133 -10.21 -3.03 -12.93
N LEU A 134 -10.45 -3.94 -13.86
CA LEU A 134 -11.81 -4.41 -14.22
C LEU A 134 -12.50 -5.13 -13.06
N ARG A 135 -11.73 -5.79 -12.18
CA ARG A 135 -12.25 -6.40 -10.94
C ARG A 135 -12.49 -5.40 -9.81
N GLY A 136 -12.07 -4.15 -9.99
CA GLY A 136 -12.14 -3.15 -8.94
C GLY A 136 -11.39 -3.62 -7.69
N VAL A 137 -10.14 -4.07 -7.82
CA VAL A 137 -9.35 -4.41 -6.63
C VAL A 137 -9.06 -3.14 -5.83
N ALA A 138 -9.10 -3.23 -4.50
CA ALA A 138 -8.72 -2.13 -3.63
C ALA A 138 -8.21 -2.64 -2.28
N LEU A 139 -7.47 -1.78 -1.59
CA LEU A 139 -7.19 -1.94 -0.17
C LEU A 139 -8.12 -1.07 0.67
N LEU A 140 -8.56 -1.60 1.80
CA LEU A 140 -9.51 -0.98 2.71
C LEU A 140 -8.89 -0.94 4.11
N CYS A 141 -9.01 0.20 4.78
CA CYS A 141 -8.62 0.33 6.17
C CYS A 141 -9.63 -0.32 7.14
N ASP A 142 -10.88 -0.41 6.72
CA ASP A 142 -11.96 -1.01 7.48
C ASP A 142 -12.96 -1.63 6.49
N ILE A 143 -13.53 -2.76 6.89
CA ILE A 143 -14.52 -3.53 6.13
C ILE A 143 -15.95 -3.37 6.70
N LYS A 144 -16.09 -2.60 7.79
CA LYS A 144 -17.37 -2.22 8.39
C LYS A 144 -17.92 -0.93 7.81
#